data_AF-A0A6A6YLK4-F1
#
_entry.id   AF-A0A6A6YLK4-F1
#
_cell.length_a   1.000
_cell.length_b   1.000
_cell.length_c   1.000
_cell.angle_alpha   90.00
_cell.angle_beta   90.00
_cell.angle_gamma   90.00
#
_symmetry.space_group_name_H-M   'P 1'
#
loop_
_entity.id
_entity.type
_entity.pdbx_description
1 polymer ?
#
loop_
_entity_poly.entity_id
_entity_poly.type
_entity_poly.pdbx_seq_one_letter_code
_entity_poly.pdbx_strand_id
1 'polypeptide(L)'
;MRHFDPVMASEDNALRAASLRDEGNGFYKAGNMVQAVKSYSEATTLAPDDAKPLSNLSAASFEMGKYADAVKYAESALRKLPGDEFALRRRCRLRILKAHIHTKRHNLASGTMRQLTKDRHFVKDDEWRILNSVLEQAHDFSESQDVDHIVRYASAYFNVDHDGAFPHFDIPFKGVMPMFSSLIERDELETSLYAHFLKLALPTRCPHREPALVHAPLNTIPMFRMVTRLYELEYPAHWLSTVLHNLAHGTIITSARAPPAYPVTRKDSCVMEQNRKRKISIKPFAAEFSTLTTLFTSCLPFGVISPAIPCISNVHRYSISFPPFATTEELDTALMLVFFNTTLPSFSRPVDLRHALLDDDKGDCSPDAKRLRDEGVAVVKTFIWNMLERSAEFWMRKDEVERWCNEEWEVSVWRADDWSRVNSGVKVNEGLVEMDGLFPNEQADLEI
;
A
#
# COMPACT_ATOMS: atom_id res chain seq x y z
N MET A 1 65.25 -10.20 -9.86
CA MET A 1 64.06 -9.64 -9.18
C MET A 1 63.26 -8.87 -10.21
N ARG A 2 62.05 -9.30 -10.56
CA ARG A 2 61.14 -8.46 -11.37
C ARG A 2 60.75 -7.28 -10.48
N HIS A 3 61.04 -6.05 -10.93
CA HIS A 3 60.60 -4.85 -10.22
C HIS A 3 59.07 -4.86 -10.13
N PHE A 4 58.54 -4.86 -8.91
CA PHE A 4 57.12 -4.62 -8.65
C PHE A 4 56.87 -3.12 -8.87
N ASP A 5 56.15 -2.78 -9.93
CA ASP A 5 55.73 -1.41 -10.20
C ASP A 5 54.35 -1.18 -9.57
N PRO A 6 54.27 -0.39 -8.47
CA PRO A 6 53.02 -0.14 -7.77
C PRO A 6 52.00 0.63 -8.62
N VAL A 7 52.43 1.39 -9.64
CA VAL A 7 51.51 2.12 -10.53
C VAL A 7 50.83 1.15 -11.48
N MET A 8 51.59 0.25 -12.12
CA MET A 8 51.03 -0.80 -12.99
C MET A 8 50.11 -1.75 -12.21
N ALA A 9 50.46 -2.09 -10.97
CA ALA A 9 49.60 -2.89 -10.09
C ALA A 9 48.32 -2.14 -9.70
N SER A 10 48.38 -0.83 -9.54
CA SER A 10 47.20 0.02 -9.28
C SER A 10 46.29 0.14 -10.50
N GLU A 11 46.84 0.26 -11.71
CA GLU A 11 46.07 0.30 -12.96
C GLU A 11 45.41 -1.05 -13.26
N ASP A 12 46.13 -2.16 -13.07
CA ASP A 12 45.58 -3.52 -13.21
C ASP A 12 44.44 -3.77 -12.21
N ASN A 13 44.61 -3.33 -10.96
CA ASN A 13 43.56 -3.39 -9.95
C ASN A 13 42.33 -2.53 -10.34
N ALA A 14 42.53 -1.34 -10.91
CA ALA A 14 41.43 -0.48 -11.35
C ALA A 14 40.65 -1.11 -12.52
N LEU A 15 41.33 -1.71 -13.50
CA LEU A 15 40.71 -2.45 -14.60
C LEU A 15 39.93 -3.66 -14.10
N ARG A 16 40.52 -4.44 -13.19
CA ARG A 16 39.86 -5.61 -12.59
C ARG A 16 38.66 -5.21 -11.75
N ALA A 17 38.77 -4.13 -10.97
CA ALA A 17 37.63 -3.57 -10.23
C ALA A 17 36.51 -3.16 -11.18
N ALA A 18 36.82 -2.54 -12.32
CA ALA A 18 35.83 -2.18 -13.32
C ALA A 18 35.12 -3.40 -13.90
N SER A 19 35.86 -4.47 -14.22
CA SER A 19 35.29 -5.73 -14.70
C SER A 19 34.35 -6.36 -13.67
N LEU A 20 34.74 -6.44 -12.40
CA LEU A 20 33.89 -6.95 -11.31
C LEU A 20 32.64 -6.10 -11.10
N ARG A 21 32.72 -4.78 -11.28
CA ARG A 21 31.52 -3.93 -11.26
C ARG A 21 30.57 -4.27 -12.40
N ASP A 22 31.07 -4.51 -13.60
CA ASP A 22 30.22 -4.84 -14.75
C ASP A 22 29.58 -6.23 -14.60
N GLU A 23 30.32 -7.19 -14.04
CA GLU A 23 29.78 -8.48 -13.62
C GLU A 23 28.66 -8.31 -12.59
N GLY A 24 28.92 -7.52 -11.54
CA GLY A 24 27.90 -7.19 -10.52
C GLY A 24 26.67 -6.52 -11.11
N ASN A 25 26.83 -5.64 -12.11
CA ASN A 25 25.71 -5.03 -12.83
C ASN A 25 24.89 -6.07 -13.61
N GLY A 26 25.54 -7.11 -14.15
CA GLY A 26 24.87 -8.25 -14.75
C GLY A 26 24.00 -9.00 -13.75
N PHE A 27 24.57 -9.35 -12.59
CA PHE A 27 23.83 -10.01 -11.51
C PHE A 27 22.68 -9.16 -10.96
N TYR A 28 22.89 -7.85 -10.80
CA TYR A 28 21.87 -6.92 -10.34
C TYR A 28 20.67 -6.90 -11.30
N LYS A 29 20.92 -6.79 -12.61
CA LYS A 29 19.87 -6.81 -13.64
C LYS A 29 19.13 -8.15 -13.70
N ALA A 30 19.82 -9.24 -13.38
CA ALA A 30 19.24 -10.57 -13.30
C ALA A 30 18.48 -10.85 -11.99
N GLY A 31 18.39 -9.87 -11.07
CA GLY A 31 17.75 -10.06 -9.76
C GLY A 31 18.60 -10.83 -8.74
N ASN A 32 19.80 -11.29 -9.11
CA ASN A 32 20.70 -12.03 -8.22
C ASN A 32 21.51 -11.07 -7.33
N MET A 33 20.81 -10.47 -6.37
CA MET A 33 21.39 -9.45 -5.48
C MET A 33 22.56 -9.98 -4.64
N VAL A 34 22.54 -11.27 -4.27
CA VAL A 34 23.60 -11.90 -3.47
C VAL A 34 24.92 -11.93 -4.25
N GLN A 35 24.90 -12.37 -5.52
CA GLN A 35 26.11 -12.36 -6.35
C GLN A 35 26.52 -10.93 -6.74
N ALA A 36 25.56 -10.03 -6.97
CA ALA A 36 25.86 -8.62 -7.20
C ALA A 36 26.64 -8.00 -6.03
N VAL A 37 26.18 -8.21 -4.79
CA VAL A 37 26.88 -7.76 -3.58
C VAL A 37 28.28 -8.34 -3.50
N LYS A 38 28.46 -9.63 -3.83
CA LYS A 38 29.79 -10.26 -3.83
C LYS A 38 30.74 -9.58 -4.82
N SER A 39 30.36 -9.47 -6.10
CA SER A 39 31.21 -8.84 -7.12
C SER A 39 31.52 -7.38 -6.81
N TYR A 40 30.54 -6.61 -6.34
CA TYR A 40 30.78 -5.22 -5.93
C TYR A 40 31.69 -5.11 -4.70
N SER A 41 31.60 -6.02 -3.74
CA SER A 41 32.48 -6.04 -2.55
C SER A 41 33.93 -6.30 -2.94
N GLU A 42 34.17 -7.25 -3.85
CA GLU A 42 35.50 -7.50 -4.41
C GLU A 42 36.02 -6.26 -5.17
N ALA A 43 35.17 -5.61 -5.97
CA ALA A 43 35.53 -4.36 -6.65
C ALA A 43 35.92 -3.23 -5.69
N THR A 44 35.22 -3.08 -4.56
CA THR A 44 35.61 -2.08 -3.53
C THR A 44 36.94 -2.38 -2.85
N THR A 45 37.36 -3.64 -2.81
CA THR A 45 38.66 -4.04 -2.24
C THR A 45 39.81 -3.69 -3.18
N LEU A 46 39.59 -3.85 -4.49
CA LEU A 46 40.60 -3.56 -5.51
C LEU A 46 40.74 -2.06 -5.83
N ALA A 47 39.63 -1.31 -5.77
CA ALA A 47 39.61 0.13 -6.01
C ALA A 47 38.97 0.85 -4.80
N PRO A 48 39.70 0.98 -3.67
CA PRO A 48 39.15 1.57 -2.47
C PRO A 48 38.73 3.03 -2.66
N ASP A 49 39.35 3.79 -3.55
CA ASP A 49 39.01 5.21 -3.76
C ASP A 49 37.87 5.43 -4.77
N ASP A 50 37.41 4.39 -5.46
CA ASP A 50 36.28 4.49 -6.41
C ASP A 50 34.93 4.46 -5.67
N ALA A 51 34.15 5.54 -5.83
CA ALA A 51 32.81 5.66 -5.24
C ALA A 51 31.75 4.80 -5.95
N LYS A 52 31.96 4.39 -7.21
CA LYS A 52 30.96 3.67 -8.03
C LYS A 52 30.61 2.29 -7.46
N PRO A 53 31.56 1.39 -7.12
CA PRO A 53 31.21 0.10 -6.54
C PRO A 53 30.54 0.24 -5.17
N LEU A 54 30.88 1.24 -4.36
CA LEU A 54 30.17 1.54 -3.10
C LEU A 54 28.72 1.98 -3.34
N SER A 55 28.47 2.84 -4.33
CA SER A 55 27.10 3.20 -4.70
C SER A 55 26.32 1.97 -5.19
N ASN A 56 26.95 1.06 -5.93
CA ASN A 56 26.31 -0.16 -6.40
C ASN A 56 26.01 -1.15 -5.25
N LEU A 57 26.93 -1.31 -4.29
CA LEU A 57 26.68 -2.05 -3.05
C LEU A 57 25.47 -1.48 -2.29
N SER A 58 25.39 -0.14 -2.21
CA SER A 58 24.26 0.49 -1.54
C SER A 58 22.94 0.19 -2.25
N ALA A 59 22.93 0.14 -3.59
CA ALA A 59 21.76 -0.22 -4.38
C ALA A 59 21.34 -1.68 -4.14
N ALA A 60 22.27 -2.63 -4.28
CA ALA A 60 21.98 -4.04 -4.07
C ALA A 60 21.53 -4.33 -2.63
N SER A 61 22.13 -3.67 -1.64
CA SER A 61 21.73 -3.79 -0.23
C SER A 61 20.32 -3.22 0.01
N PHE A 62 19.96 -2.14 -0.67
CA PHE A 62 18.61 -1.56 -0.60
C PHE A 62 17.55 -2.51 -1.17
N GLU A 63 17.83 -3.11 -2.34
CA GLU A 63 16.93 -4.10 -2.96
C GLU A 63 16.72 -5.33 -2.06
N MET A 64 17.74 -5.72 -1.30
CA MET A 64 17.65 -6.80 -0.31
C MET A 64 16.94 -6.41 1.00
N GLY A 65 16.45 -5.17 1.14
CA GLY A 65 15.86 -4.68 2.39
C GLY A 65 16.89 -4.38 3.49
N LYS A 66 18.19 -4.50 3.22
CA LYS A 66 19.28 -4.20 4.17
C LYS A 66 19.55 -2.70 4.23
N TYR A 67 18.59 -1.95 4.76
CA TYR A 67 18.58 -0.49 4.75
C TYR A 67 19.78 0.14 5.49
N ALA A 68 20.21 -0.44 6.60
CA ALA A 68 21.38 0.05 7.34
C ALA A 68 22.67 -0.03 6.50
N ASP A 69 22.89 -1.17 5.84
CA ASP A 69 24.02 -1.37 4.94
C ASP A 69 23.93 -0.45 3.72
N ALA A 70 22.73 -0.31 3.14
CA ALA A 70 22.49 0.61 2.04
C ALA A 70 22.88 2.05 2.39
N VAL A 71 22.46 2.54 3.57
CA VAL A 71 22.84 3.87 4.06
C VAL A 71 24.36 3.97 4.24
N LYS A 72 24.97 3.01 4.94
CA LYS A 72 26.42 2.97 5.20
C LYS A 72 27.25 3.03 3.91
N TYR A 73 26.90 2.22 2.90
CA TYR A 73 27.61 2.19 1.64
C TYR A 73 27.37 3.46 0.81
N ALA A 74 26.15 4.01 0.81
CA ALA A 74 25.84 5.26 0.12
C ALA A 74 26.59 6.44 0.73
N GLU A 75 26.68 6.54 2.05
CA GLU A 75 27.48 7.56 2.74
C GLU A 75 28.98 7.39 2.45
N SER A 76 29.46 6.15 2.40
CA SER A 76 30.85 5.85 2.03
C SER A 76 31.16 6.27 0.60
N ALA A 77 30.24 6.03 -0.34
CA ALA A 77 30.34 6.52 -1.70
C ALA A 77 30.38 8.06 -1.72
N LEU A 78 29.45 8.71 -1.03
CA LEU A 78 29.36 10.18 -0.96
C LEU A 78 30.65 10.85 -0.46
N ARG A 79 31.38 10.23 0.48
CA ARG A 79 32.69 10.73 0.97
C ARG A 79 33.80 10.66 -0.07
N LYS A 80 33.71 9.75 -1.04
CA LYS A 80 34.72 9.51 -2.08
C LYS A 80 34.36 10.16 -3.42
N LEU A 81 33.16 10.73 -3.53
CA LEU A 81 32.70 11.33 -4.78
C LEU A 81 33.47 12.62 -5.10
N PRO A 82 33.96 12.77 -6.34
CA PRO A 82 34.37 14.05 -6.88
C PRO A 82 33.25 15.11 -6.81
N GLY A 83 33.65 16.39 -6.78
CA GLY A 83 32.74 17.53 -6.64
C GLY A 83 31.74 17.66 -7.81
N ASP A 84 32.11 17.19 -8.99
CA ASP A 84 31.37 17.25 -10.26
C ASP A 84 30.42 16.06 -10.51
N GLU A 85 30.48 15.00 -9.69
CA GLU A 85 29.64 13.81 -9.80
C GLU A 85 28.21 14.00 -9.21
N PHE A 86 27.48 15.00 -9.71
CA PHE A 86 26.17 15.41 -9.18
C PHE A 86 25.10 14.31 -9.29
N ALA A 87 25.06 13.58 -10.41
CA ALA A 87 24.06 12.55 -10.63
C ALA A 87 24.21 11.38 -9.64
N LEU A 88 25.44 10.94 -9.40
CA LEU A 88 25.73 9.85 -8.46
C LEU A 88 25.48 10.29 -7.00
N ARG A 89 25.81 11.55 -6.67
CA ARG A 89 25.49 12.16 -5.37
C ARG A 89 23.99 12.17 -5.11
N ARG A 90 23.19 12.61 -6.10
CA ARG A 90 21.73 12.61 -6.02
C ARG A 90 21.19 11.20 -5.79
N ARG A 91 21.64 10.21 -6.57
CA ARG A 91 21.22 8.80 -6.42
C ARG A 91 21.51 8.26 -5.00
N CYS A 92 22.70 8.52 -4.46
CA CYS A 92 23.05 8.08 -3.10
C CYS A 92 22.17 8.74 -2.04
N ARG A 93 21.96 10.06 -2.11
CA ARG A 93 21.11 10.79 -1.16
C ARG A 93 19.64 10.35 -1.22
N LEU A 94 19.09 10.14 -2.41
CA LEU A 94 17.73 9.63 -2.58
C LEU A 94 17.58 8.23 -1.98
N ARG A 95 18.59 7.36 -2.15
CA ARG A 95 18.58 6.03 -1.55
C ARG A 95 18.61 6.08 -0.02
N ILE A 96 19.46 6.94 0.56
CA ILE A 96 19.50 7.17 2.01
C ILE A 96 18.15 7.69 2.51
N LEU A 97 17.59 8.67 1.81
CA LEU A 97 16.28 9.26 2.14
C LEU A 97 15.17 8.19 2.15
N LYS A 98 15.06 7.40 1.08
CA LYS A 98 14.08 6.31 0.99
C LYS A 98 14.30 5.25 2.06
N ALA A 99 15.55 4.89 2.35
CA ALA A 99 15.88 3.92 3.40
C ALA A 99 15.44 4.44 4.78
N HIS A 100 15.65 5.72 5.08
CA HIS A 100 15.16 6.33 6.30
C HIS A 100 13.64 6.40 6.38
N ILE A 101 12.94 6.68 5.28
CA ILE A 101 11.48 6.65 5.24
C ILE A 101 10.97 5.23 5.53
N HIS A 102 11.47 4.22 4.81
CA HIS A 102 11.03 2.83 5.03
C HIS A 102 11.35 2.32 6.42
N THR A 103 12.41 2.80 7.06
CA THR A 103 12.76 2.45 8.45
C THR A 103 12.15 3.39 9.49
N LYS A 104 11.20 4.26 9.10
CA LYS A 104 10.53 5.26 9.95
C LYS A 104 11.45 6.19 10.73
N ARG A 105 12.67 6.42 10.22
CA ARG A 105 13.63 7.37 10.78
C ARG A 105 13.39 8.77 10.21
N HIS A 106 12.21 9.32 10.44
CA HIS A 106 11.74 10.57 9.81
C HIS A 106 12.67 11.76 10.05
N ASN A 107 13.27 11.88 11.24
CA ASN A 107 14.25 12.93 11.54
C ASN A 107 15.50 12.86 10.64
N LEU A 108 16.02 11.66 10.41
CA LEU A 108 17.17 11.44 9.52
C LEU A 108 16.79 11.64 8.05
N ALA A 109 15.59 11.20 7.66
CA ALA A 109 15.04 11.45 6.34
C ALA A 109 14.93 12.96 6.05
N SER A 110 14.33 13.73 6.95
CA SER A 110 14.23 15.20 6.85
C SER A 110 15.59 15.88 6.81
N GLY A 111 16.57 15.39 7.58
CA GLY A 111 17.96 15.83 7.46
C GLY A 111 18.57 15.59 6.08
N THR A 112 18.36 14.41 5.53
CA THR A 112 18.82 14.02 4.18
C THR A 112 18.13 14.84 3.08
N MET A 113 16.83 15.10 3.23
CA MET A 113 16.05 15.94 2.33
C MET A 113 16.61 17.36 2.28
N ARG A 114 16.93 17.96 3.45
CA ARG A 114 17.58 19.28 3.52
C ARG A 114 18.96 19.30 2.85
N GLN A 115 19.71 18.21 2.90
CA GLN A 115 21.00 18.14 2.18
C GLN A 115 20.80 18.01 0.67
N LEU A 116 19.79 17.26 0.24
CA LEU A 116 19.43 17.10 -1.17
C LEU A 116 19.04 18.46 -1.79
N THR A 117 18.20 19.24 -1.10
CA THR A 117 17.73 20.56 -1.58
C THR A 117 18.80 21.65 -1.59
N LYS A 118 19.91 21.46 -0.86
CA LYS A 118 21.08 22.36 -0.89
C LYS A 118 21.97 22.17 -2.11
N ASP A 119 21.83 21.09 -2.87
CA ASP A 119 22.63 20.90 -4.09
C ASP A 119 22.17 21.88 -5.17
N ARG A 120 23.09 22.65 -5.73
CA ARG A 120 22.79 23.66 -6.76
C ARG A 120 22.14 23.08 -8.02
N HIS A 121 22.36 21.80 -8.30
CA HIS A 121 21.76 21.10 -9.45
C HIS A 121 20.49 20.33 -9.09
N PHE A 122 19.98 20.51 -7.87
CA PHE A 122 18.77 19.83 -7.44
C PHE A 122 17.54 20.39 -8.14
N VAL A 123 16.69 19.50 -8.65
CA VAL A 123 15.41 19.83 -9.27
C VAL A 123 14.29 19.27 -8.40
N LYS A 124 13.30 20.11 -8.09
CA LYS A 124 12.05 19.71 -7.41
C LYS A 124 11.14 18.99 -8.41
N ASP A 125 11.52 17.77 -8.78
CA ASP A 125 10.73 16.89 -9.62
C ASP A 125 9.64 16.15 -8.83
N ASP A 126 8.89 15.29 -9.50
CA ASP A 126 7.77 14.57 -8.89
C ASP A 126 8.23 13.61 -7.79
N GLU A 127 9.41 12.99 -7.95
CA GLU A 127 9.99 12.14 -6.90
C GLU A 127 10.26 12.96 -5.63
N TRP A 128 10.77 14.18 -5.75
CA TRP A 128 10.92 15.07 -4.60
C TRP A 128 9.58 15.41 -3.95
N ARG A 129 8.56 15.76 -4.75
CA ARG A 129 7.23 16.12 -4.23
C ARG A 129 6.63 14.98 -3.42
N ILE A 130 6.70 13.76 -3.94
CA ILE A 130 6.19 12.55 -3.27
C ILE A 130 6.97 12.31 -1.96
N LEU A 131 8.30 12.38 -1.99
CA LEU A 131 9.09 12.14 -0.79
C LEU A 131 8.89 13.25 0.25
N ASN A 132 8.66 14.49 -0.18
CA ASN A 132 8.37 15.61 0.70
C ASN A 132 6.99 15.47 1.35
N SER A 133 5.96 15.10 0.59
CA SER A 133 4.62 14.88 1.14
C SER A 133 4.60 13.78 2.20
N VAL A 134 5.39 12.72 2.02
CA VAL A 134 5.52 11.64 3.03
C VAL A 134 6.17 12.15 4.32
N LEU A 135 7.12 13.09 4.24
CA LEU A 135 7.73 13.68 5.43
C LEU A 135 6.78 14.67 6.13
N GLU A 136 5.97 15.41 5.37
CA GLU A 136 4.91 16.26 5.90
C GLU A 136 3.85 15.43 6.62
N GLN A 137 3.41 14.31 6.04
CA GLN A 137 2.51 13.34 6.68
C GLN A 137 3.10 12.83 8.00
N ALA A 138 4.37 12.41 8.00
CA ALA A 138 5.01 11.90 9.21
C ALA A 138 5.15 12.98 10.31
N HIS A 139 5.34 14.25 9.92
CA HIS A 139 5.36 15.37 10.84
C HIS A 139 3.98 15.64 11.45
N ASP A 140 2.95 15.71 10.61
CA ASP A 140 1.54 15.86 11.01
C ASP A 140 1.13 14.76 12.01
N PHE A 141 1.52 13.51 11.76
CA PHE A 141 1.34 12.40 12.70
C PHE A 141 2.05 12.58 14.04
N SER A 142 3.23 13.21 14.06
CA SER A 142 3.98 13.43 15.30
C SER A 142 3.40 14.56 16.16
N GLU A 143 2.70 15.50 15.54
CA GLU A 143 2.07 16.63 16.22
C GLU A 143 0.63 16.36 16.64
N SER A 144 -0.06 15.39 16.02
CA SER A 144 -1.43 15.05 16.40
C SER A 144 -1.47 14.49 17.84
N GLN A 145 -2.33 15.05 18.69
CA GLN A 145 -2.53 14.60 20.08
C GLN A 145 -3.32 13.28 20.17
N ASP A 146 -3.75 12.77 19.01
CA ASP A 146 -4.71 11.68 18.83
C ASP A 146 -4.04 10.31 18.57
N VAL A 147 -2.71 10.24 18.60
CA VAL A 147 -1.92 9.04 18.23
C VAL A 147 -2.25 7.81 19.09
N ASP A 148 -2.36 7.97 20.41
CA ASP A 148 -2.69 6.86 21.33
C ASP A 148 -4.11 6.32 21.10
N HIS A 149 -5.03 7.17 20.64
CA HIS A 149 -6.40 6.79 20.35
C HIS A 149 -6.56 6.14 18.96
N ILE A 150 -5.75 6.52 17.96
CA ILE A 150 -5.72 5.83 16.64
C ILE A 150 -5.26 4.38 16.78
N VAL A 151 -4.30 4.08 17.66
CA VAL A 151 -3.87 2.70 17.95
C VAL A 151 -5.00 1.91 18.61
N ARG A 152 -5.73 2.51 19.58
CA ARG A 152 -6.94 1.90 20.15
C ARG A 152 -8.05 1.71 19.13
N TYR A 153 -8.15 2.60 18.14
CA TYR A 153 -9.14 2.54 17.08
C TYR A 153 -8.80 1.47 16.02
N ALA A 154 -7.53 1.29 15.68
CA ALA A 154 -7.08 0.10 14.96
C ALA A 154 -7.50 -1.17 15.73
N SER A 155 -7.37 -1.17 17.06
CA SER A 155 -7.92 -2.22 17.93
C SER A 155 -9.44 -2.33 17.89
N ALA A 156 -10.19 -1.22 17.77
CA ALA A 156 -11.64 -1.24 17.57
C ALA A 156 -12.02 -1.85 16.23
N TYR A 157 -11.35 -1.50 15.12
CA TYR A 157 -11.49 -2.17 13.83
C TYR A 157 -11.07 -3.65 13.87
N PHE A 158 -10.10 -4.00 14.72
CA PHE A 158 -9.75 -5.39 15.01
C PHE A 158 -10.79 -6.11 15.88
N ASN A 159 -11.67 -5.37 16.57
CA ASN A 159 -12.81 -5.88 17.36
C ASN A 159 -14.15 -5.82 16.62
N VAL A 160 -14.25 -5.15 15.46
CA VAL A 160 -15.37 -5.31 14.51
C VAL A 160 -15.38 -6.74 13.92
N ASP A 161 -14.27 -7.48 14.07
CA ASP A 161 -14.29 -8.94 14.14
C ASP A 161 -14.86 -9.36 15.51
N HIS A 162 -16.20 -9.48 15.61
CA HIS A 162 -17.02 -9.73 16.82
C HIS A 162 -16.61 -10.91 17.75
N ASP A 163 -15.54 -11.64 17.45
CA ASP A 163 -15.15 -12.82 18.22
C ASP A 163 -14.16 -12.55 19.37
N GLY A 164 -13.57 -11.36 19.46
CA GLY A 164 -12.35 -11.22 20.27
C GLY A 164 -11.25 -12.23 19.86
N ALA A 165 -11.39 -12.86 18.68
CA ALA A 165 -10.54 -13.92 18.13
C ALA A 165 -9.40 -13.37 17.26
N PHE A 166 -8.91 -12.17 17.59
CA PHE A 166 -7.53 -11.80 17.28
C PHE A 166 -6.69 -11.67 18.55
N PRO A 167 -6.59 -12.70 19.43
CA PRO A 167 -5.36 -12.84 20.16
C PRO A 167 -4.30 -13.08 19.09
N HIS A 168 -3.20 -12.31 19.14
CA HIS A 168 -1.97 -12.55 18.38
C HIS A 168 -1.73 -11.73 17.09
N PHE A 169 -1.81 -10.40 17.18
CA PHE A 169 -0.66 -9.63 16.63
C PHE A 169 0.66 -10.06 17.31
N ASP A 170 0.57 -10.55 18.56
CA ASP A 170 1.66 -10.90 19.47
C ASP A 170 2.16 -12.36 19.47
N ILE A 171 1.88 -13.20 18.47
CA ILE A 171 2.72 -14.41 18.30
C ILE A 171 3.91 -14.02 17.42
N PRO A 172 5.09 -13.75 18.01
CA PRO A 172 6.29 -13.57 17.22
C PRO A 172 6.55 -14.85 16.43
N PHE A 173 6.99 -14.69 15.18
CA PHE A 173 7.45 -15.80 14.37
C PHE A 173 8.56 -16.54 15.12
N LYS A 174 8.31 -17.80 15.52
CA LYS A 174 9.25 -18.65 16.26
C LYS A 174 10.18 -19.46 15.35
N GLY A 175 10.19 -19.20 14.04
CA GLY A 175 10.99 -19.93 13.05
C GLY A 175 12.34 -19.28 12.75
N VAL A 176 13.16 -19.99 11.97
CA VAL A 176 14.40 -19.43 11.39
C VAL A 176 14.01 -18.41 10.33
N MET A 177 14.55 -17.20 10.43
CA MET A 177 14.30 -16.15 9.43
C MET A 177 14.80 -16.61 8.05
N PRO A 178 13.96 -16.50 6.99
CA PRO A 178 14.36 -16.92 5.66
C PRO A 178 15.49 -16.05 5.13
N MET A 179 16.35 -16.65 4.30
CA MET A 179 17.35 -15.89 3.57
C MET A 179 16.66 -15.15 2.41
N PHE A 180 17.15 -13.97 2.03
CA PHE A 180 16.61 -13.23 0.89
C PHE A 180 16.52 -14.07 -0.39
N SER A 181 17.50 -14.95 -0.64
CA SER A 181 17.52 -15.85 -1.80
C SER A 181 16.45 -16.96 -1.77
N SER A 182 15.80 -17.18 -0.63
CA SER A 182 14.68 -18.13 -0.47
C SER A 182 13.30 -17.47 -0.54
N LEU A 183 13.24 -16.14 -0.57
CA LEU A 183 11.99 -15.42 -0.72
C LEU A 183 11.46 -15.59 -2.15
N ILE A 184 10.14 -15.60 -2.27
CA ILE A 184 9.45 -15.49 -3.55
C ILE A 184 9.86 -14.18 -4.24
N GLU A 185 10.03 -14.22 -5.56
CA GLU A 185 10.38 -13.04 -6.34
C GLU A 185 9.34 -11.92 -6.19
N ARG A 186 9.81 -10.66 -6.28
CA ARG A 186 8.99 -9.46 -6.11
C ARG A 186 7.68 -9.52 -6.90
N ASP A 187 7.76 -9.89 -8.18
CA ASP A 187 6.62 -9.85 -9.08
C ASP A 187 5.52 -10.87 -8.71
N GLU A 188 5.93 -12.05 -8.28
CA GLU A 188 5.03 -13.11 -7.83
C GLU A 188 4.39 -12.74 -6.48
N LEU A 189 5.17 -12.13 -5.58
CA LEU A 189 4.64 -11.59 -4.33
C LEU A 189 3.60 -10.49 -4.55
N GLU A 190 3.92 -9.49 -5.38
CA GLU A 190 3.00 -8.38 -5.70
C GLU A 190 1.72 -8.93 -6.33
N THR A 191 1.83 -9.85 -7.29
CA THR A 191 0.69 -10.54 -7.91
C THR A 191 -0.17 -11.27 -6.89
N SER A 192 0.44 -12.00 -5.95
CA SER A 192 -0.28 -12.70 -4.89
C SER A 192 -1.03 -11.75 -3.96
N LEU A 193 -0.43 -10.61 -3.61
CA LEU A 193 -1.07 -9.58 -2.79
C LEU A 193 -2.23 -8.91 -3.53
N TYR A 194 -2.07 -8.61 -4.82
CA TYR A 194 -3.17 -8.08 -5.64
C TYR A 194 -4.31 -9.09 -5.79
N ALA A 195 -4.01 -10.38 -5.95
CA ALA A 195 -5.05 -11.43 -5.99
C ALA A 195 -5.84 -11.49 -4.67
N HIS A 196 -5.15 -11.36 -3.54
CA HIS A 196 -5.80 -11.31 -2.23
C HIS A 196 -6.67 -10.06 -2.08
N PHE A 197 -6.16 -8.89 -2.46
CA PHE A 197 -6.94 -7.65 -2.49
C PHE A 197 -8.20 -7.79 -3.35
N LEU A 198 -8.10 -8.32 -4.57
CA LEU A 198 -9.24 -8.53 -5.46
C LEU A 198 -10.27 -9.51 -4.88
N LYS A 199 -9.84 -10.49 -4.08
CA LYS A 199 -10.76 -11.39 -3.36
C LYS A 199 -11.56 -10.65 -2.28
N LEU A 200 -10.92 -9.74 -1.55
CA LEU A 200 -11.56 -8.92 -0.52
C LEU A 200 -12.45 -7.82 -1.12
N ALA A 201 -11.95 -7.14 -2.16
CA ALA A 201 -12.62 -6.03 -2.81
C ALA A 201 -13.77 -6.49 -3.72
N LEU A 202 -13.60 -7.60 -4.44
CA LEU A 202 -14.54 -8.12 -5.44
C LEU A 202 -14.94 -9.59 -5.16
N PRO A 203 -15.48 -9.90 -3.95
CA PRO A 203 -15.88 -11.26 -3.59
C PRO A 203 -16.86 -11.84 -4.60
N THR A 204 -16.78 -13.16 -4.79
CA THR A 204 -17.72 -13.87 -5.67
C THR A 204 -19.11 -13.93 -5.05
N ARG A 205 -20.15 -13.97 -5.87
CA ARG A 205 -21.53 -14.05 -5.38
C ARG A 205 -21.74 -15.37 -4.62
N CYS A 206 -22.22 -15.29 -3.38
CA CYS A 206 -22.54 -16.45 -2.55
C CYS A 206 -24.03 -16.42 -2.14
N PRO A 207 -24.94 -17.00 -2.95
CA PRO A 207 -26.39 -16.87 -2.73
C PRO A 207 -26.98 -17.82 -1.65
N HIS A 208 -26.17 -18.61 -0.94
CA HIS A 208 -26.67 -19.64 0.00
C HIS A 208 -26.87 -19.11 1.42
N ARG A 209 -28.09 -19.35 1.94
CA ARG A 209 -28.62 -18.97 3.27
C ARG A 209 -28.56 -20.14 4.26
N GLU A 210 -27.40 -20.75 4.45
CA GLU A 210 -27.18 -21.53 5.67
C GLU A 210 -26.18 -20.76 6.52
N PRO A 211 -26.51 -20.43 7.78
CA PRO A 211 -25.63 -19.70 8.69
C PRO A 211 -24.52 -20.63 9.16
N ALA A 212 -23.63 -21.02 8.27
CA ALA A 212 -22.26 -21.22 8.70
C ALA A 212 -21.73 -19.80 8.96
N LEU A 213 -21.51 -19.46 10.22
CA LEU A 213 -20.79 -18.26 10.66
C LEU A 213 -19.39 -18.29 10.01
N VAL A 214 -19.29 -17.85 8.76
CA VAL A 214 -18.01 -17.58 8.13
C VAL A 214 -17.77 -16.10 8.30
N HIS A 215 -17.14 -15.75 9.42
CA HIS A 215 -16.59 -14.43 9.69
C HIS A 215 -15.42 -14.17 8.74
N ALA A 216 -15.72 -13.99 7.46
CA ALA A 216 -14.78 -13.42 6.52
C ALA A 216 -15.07 -11.91 6.50
N PRO A 217 -14.28 -11.07 7.18
CA PRO A 217 -14.40 -9.62 6.98
C PRO A 217 -14.12 -9.34 5.51
N LEU A 218 -15.17 -9.11 4.72
CA LEU A 218 -15.08 -8.78 3.29
C LEU A 218 -14.59 -7.35 3.08
N ASN A 219 -13.66 -6.89 3.93
CA ASN A 219 -13.05 -5.57 3.92
C ASN A 219 -11.54 -5.68 3.59
N THR A 220 -10.88 -4.53 3.43
CA THR A 220 -9.49 -4.49 2.97
C THR A 220 -8.46 -4.46 4.11
N ILE A 221 -8.89 -4.45 5.38
CA ILE A 221 -8.01 -4.44 6.56
C ILE A 221 -6.99 -5.60 6.58
N PRO A 222 -7.36 -6.86 6.23
CA PRO A 222 -6.41 -7.97 6.24
C PRO A 222 -5.13 -7.72 5.43
N MET A 223 -5.17 -6.83 4.43
CA MET A 223 -3.99 -6.43 3.67
C MET A 223 -2.89 -5.84 4.56
N PHE A 224 -3.23 -5.00 5.54
CA PHE A 224 -2.25 -4.37 6.44
C PHE A 224 -1.60 -5.41 7.37
N ARG A 225 -2.37 -6.40 7.83
CA ARG A 225 -1.86 -7.55 8.61
C ARG A 225 -0.90 -8.39 7.76
N MET A 226 -1.28 -8.71 6.53
CA MET A 226 -0.45 -9.50 5.62
C MET A 226 0.89 -8.82 5.34
N VAL A 227 0.90 -7.54 4.98
CA VAL A 227 2.17 -6.83 4.72
C VAL A 227 3.02 -6.69 5.97
N THR A 228 2.41 -6.57 7.16
CA THR A 228 3.13 -6.57 8.44
C THR A 228 3.84 -7.92 8.65
N ARG A 229 3.13 -9.05 8.47
CA ARG A 229 3.72 -10.39 8.58
C ARG A 229 4.79 -10.65 7.52
N LEU A 230 4.60 -10.18 6.30
CA LEU A 230 5.61 -10.31 5.25
C LEU A 230 6.87 -9.51 5.60
N TYR A 231 6.74 -8.32 6.17
CA TYR A 231 7.89 -7.56 6.64
C TYR A 231 8.66 -8.29 7.74
N GLU A 232 7.97 -8.91 8.70
CA GLU A 232 8.58 -9.76 9.74
C GLU A 232 9.31 -10.98 9.17
N LEU A 233 8.89 -11.46 8.00
CA LEU A 233 9.55 -12.52 7.22
C LEU A 233 10.68 -11.97 6.32
N GLU A 234 11.20 -10.78 6.63
CA GLU A 234 12.33 -10.13 5.94
C GLU A 234 12.05 -9.73 4.48
N TYR A 235 10.77 -9.63 4.07
CA TYR A 235 10.46 -9.04 2.76
C TYR A 235 10.79 -7.54 2.76
N PRO A 236 11.44 -7.02 1.69
CA PRO A 236 11.83 -5.62 1.65
C PRO A 236 10.63 -4.67 1.75
N ALA A 237 10.66 -3.74 2.72
CA ALA A 237 9.58 -2.78 2.95
C ALA A 237 9.19 -1.96 1.71
N HIS A 238 10.14 -1.68 0.82
CA HIS A 238 9.88 -0.91 -0.40
C HIS A 238 9.05 -1.69 -1.44
N TRP A 239 9.09 -3.03 -1.42
CA TRP A 239 8.18 -3.87 -2.22
C TRP A 239 6.75 -3.75 -1.67
N LEU A 240 6.59 -3.94 -0.36
CA LEU A 240 5.30 -3.85 0.32
C LEU A 240 4.69 -2.44 0.23
N SER A 241 5.52 -1.41 0.37
CA SER A 241 5.13 -0.01 0.16
C SER A 241 4.65 0.25 -1.26
N THR A 242 5.21 -0.41 -2.28
CA THR A 242 4.77 -0.25 -3.67
C THR A 242 3.38 -0.85 -3.87
N VAL A 243 3.11 -2.01 -3.25
CA VAL A 243 1.77 -2.62 -3.26
C VAL A 243 0.74 -1.67 -2.63
N LEU A 244 1.03 -1.16 -1.41
CA LEU A 244 0.12 -0.22 -0.74
C LEU A 244 -0.07 1.07 -1.55
N HIS A 245 0.99 1.58 -2.19
CA HIS A 245 0.91 2.73 -3.09
C HIS A 245 -0.05 2.47 -4.26
N ASN A 246 0.12 1.36 -4.98
CA ASN A 246 -0.70 1.06 -6.16
C ASN A 246 -2.18 0.82 -5.79
N LEU A 247 -2.41 0.16 -4.64
CA LEU A 247 -3.76 -0.05 -4.10
C LEU A 247 -4.43 1.29 -3.72
N ALA A 248 -3.71 2.17 -3.00
CA ALA A 248 -4.20 3.50 -2.63
C ALA A 248 -4.39 4.42 -3.85
N HIS A 249 -3.60 4.25 -4.91
CA HIS A 249 -3.74 4.99 -6.16
C HIS A 249 -4.94 4.52 -7.00
N GLY A 250 -5.46 3.31 -6.75
CA GLY A 250 -6.61 2.78 -7.46
C GLY A 250 -6.28 2.11 -8.80
N THR A 251 -5.02 1.83 -9.10
CA THR A 251 -4.64 1.17 -10.36
C THR A 251 -3.48 0.20 -10.13
N ILE A 252 -3.66 -1.02 -10.60
CA ILE A 252 -2.64 -2.09 -10.50
C ILE A 252 -2.30 -2.64 -11.89
N ILE A 253 -1.08 -3.13 -12.05
CA ILE A 253 -0.67 -3.88 -13.25
C ILE A 253 -0.36 -5.31 -12.80
N THR A 254 -1.21 -6.26 -13.17
CA THR A 254 -1.10 -7.63 -12.65
C THR A 254 -1.72 -8.68 -13.57
N SER A 255 -1.27 -9.93 -13.41
CA SER A 255 -1.91 -11.14 -13.94
C SER A 255 -2.98 -11.71 -13.00
N ALA A 256 -3.09 -11.19 -11.77
CA ALA A 256 -4.14 -11.57 -10.83
C ALA A 256 -5.54 -11.24 -11.38
N ARG A 257 -6.53 -12.02 -10.95
CA ARG A 257 -7.94 -11.89 -11.33
C ARG A 257 -8.82 -12.03 -10.10
N ALA A 258 -10.00 -11.43 -10.13
CA ALA A 258 -10.99 -11.63 -9.07
C ALA A 258 -11.39 -13.12 -8.98
N PRO A 259 -11.77 -13.61 -7.79
CA PRO A 259 -12.07 -15.02 -7.59
C PRO A 259 -13.22 -15.47 -8.50
N PRO A 260 -13.14 -16.69 -9.09
CA PRO A 260 -14.25 -17.27 -9.83
C PRO A 260 -15.41 -17.67 -8.90
N ALA A 261 -16.58 -17.95 -9.48
CA ALA A 261 -17.76 -18.46 -8.75
C ALA A 261 -17.70 -19.96 -8.43
N TYR A 262 -16.59 -20.63 -8.73
CA TYR A 262 -16.41 -22.06 -8.49
C TYR A 262 -15.11 -22.32 -7.70
N PRO A 263 -15.02 -23.42 -6.96
CA PRO A 263 -13.78 -23.82 -6.28
C PRO A 263 -12.63 -23.97 -7.27
N VAL A 264 -11.52 -23.27 -7.02
CA VAL A 264 -10.32 -23.34 -7.85
C VAL A 264 -9.62 -24.67 -7.57
N THR A 265 -9.50 -25.53 -8.58
CA THR A 265 -8.71 -26.75 -8.47
C THR A 265 -7.23 -26.47 -8.76
N ARG A 266 -6.35 -27.43 -8.47
CA ARG A 266 -4.92 -27.34 -8.83
C ARG A 266 -4.69 -27.16 -10.34
N LYS A 267 -5.55 -27.75 -11.18
CA LYS A 267 -5.48 -27.59 -12.64
C LYS A 267 -5.85 -26.17 -13.06
N ASP A 268 -6.86 -25.57 -12.42
CA ASP A 268 -7.27 -24.19 -12.67
C ASP A 268 -6.18 -23.20 -12.25
N SER A 269 -5.44 -23.50 -11.17
CA SER A 269 -4.33 -22.68 -10.71
C SER A 269 -3.24 -22.52 -11.78
N CYS A 270 -2.88 -23.60 -12.49
CA CYS A 270 -1.92 -23.56 -13.60
C CYS A 270 -2.42 -22.74 -14.81
N VAL A 271 -3.73 -22.62 -15.01
CA VAL A 271 -4.32 -21.76 -16.06
C VAL A 271 -4.28 -20.29 -15.61
N MET A 272 -4.54 -20.02 -14.33
CA MET A 272 -4.42 -18.67 -13.77
C MET A 272 -2.97 -18.14 -13.78
N GLU A 273 -1.98 -19.03 -13.66
CA GLU A 273 -0.56 -18.72 -13.85
C GLU A 273 -0.22 -18.23 -15.28
N GLN A 274 -1.07 -18.54 -16.28
CA GLN A 274 -0.89 -18.11 -17.67
C GLN A 274 -1.52 -16.75 -17.99
N ASN A 275 -2.20 -16.12 -17.01
CA ASN A 275 -2.81 -14.82 -17.22
C ASN A 275 -1.76 -13.78 -17.60
N ARG A 276 -2.05 -12.99 -18.64
CA ARG A 276 -1.19 -11.87 -19.02
C ARG A 276 -1.37 -10.70 -18.06
N LYS A 277 -0.28 -10.02 -17.76
CA LYS A 277 -0.32 -8.76 -17.02
C LYS A 277 -1.12 -7.72 -17.80
N ARG A 278 -2.02 -7.04 -17.10
CA ARG A 278 -2.81 -5.95 -17.64
C ARG A 278 -2.99 -4.88 -16.57
N LYS A 279 -3.26 -3.65 -17.03
CA LYS A 279 -3.71 -2.57 -16.17
C LYS A 279 -5.17 -2.85 -15.76
N ILE A 280 -5.44 -2.83 -14.46
CA ILE A 280 -6.75 -3.06 -13.85
C ILE A 280 -7.06 -1.85 -12.97
N SER A 281 -8.20 -1.20 -13.22
CA SER A 281 -8.75 -0.15 -12.37
C SER A 281 -9.42 -0.77 -11.14
N ILE A 282 -8.96 -0.33 -9.96
CA ILE A 282 -9.56 -0.63 -8.65
C ILE A 282 -9.89 0.67 -7.91
N LYS A 283 -9.99 1.79 -8.65
CA LYS A 283 -10.36 3.11 -8.14
C LYS A 283 -11.61 3.16 -7.26
N PRO A 284 -12.65 2.31 -7.46
CA PRO A 284 -13.79 2.27 -6.55
C PRO A 284 -13.42 2.05 -5.08
N PHE A 285 -12.27 1.42 -4.81
CA PHE A 285 -11.79 1.12 -3.46
C PHE A 285 -10.65 2.05 -3.00
N ALA A 286 -10.20 2.98 -3.85
CA ALA A 286 -9.01 3.79 -3.57
C ALA A 286 -9.23 4.80 -2.44
N ALA A 287 -10.42 5.42 -2.36
CA ALA A 287 -10.76 6.37 -1.30
C ALA A 287 -10.73 5.70 0.08
N GLU A 288 -11.37 4.54 0.21
CA GLU A 288 -11.30 3.73 1.43
C GLU A 288 -9.85 3.28 1.71
N PHE A 289 -9.17 2.66 0.74
CA PHE A 289 -7.86 2.06 0.98
C PHE A 289 -6.78 3.10 1.34
N SER A 290 -6.80 4.27 0.72
CA SER A 290 -5.90 5.39 1.07
C SER A 290 -6.19 5.95 2.46
N THR A 291 -7.47 6.05 2.84
CA THR A 291 -7.88 6.44 4.20
C THR A 291 -7.39 5.42 5.23
N LEU A 292 -7.65 4.13 5.00
CA LEU A 292 -7.19 3.07 5.89
C LEU A 292 -5.67 3.03 5.96
N THR A 293 -4.95 3.19 4.84
CA THR A 293 -3.49 3.24 4.86
C THR A 293 -2.97 4.36 5.74
N THR A 294 -3.62 5.52 5.72
CA THR A 294 -3.31 6.65 6.63
C THR A 294 -3.51 6.20 8.08
N LEU A 295 -4.69 5.68 8.44
CA LEU A 295 -5.01 5.23 9.79
C LEU A 295 -4.05 4.13 10.31
N PHE A 296 -3.64 3.19 9.45
CA PHE A 296 -2.71 2.10 9.81
C PHE A 296 -1.23 2.49 9.72
N THR A 297 -0.88 3.70 9.27
CA THR A 297 0.52 4.11 9.07
C THR A 297 1.34 4.04 10.36
N SER A 298 0.76 4.35 11.52
CA SER A 298 1.44 4.21 12.83
C SER A 298 1.76 2.75 13.15
N CYS A 299 0.84 1.84 12.83
CA CYS A 299 0.91 0.41 13.14
C CYS A 299 1.81 -0.39 12.19
N LEU A 300 1.97 0.05 10.94
CA LEU A 300 2.84 -0.63 9.99
C LEU A 300 4.30 -0.60 10.46
N PRO A 301 5.10 -1.68 10.33
CA PRO A 301 6.49 -1.66 10.80
C PRO A 301 7.46 -0.90 9.87
N PHE A 302 6.95 -0.36 8.76
CA PHE A 302 7.71 0.38 7.76
C PHE A 302 6.96 1.63 7.27
N GLY A 303 7.69 2.58 6.68
CA GLY A 303 7.11 3.76 6.04
C GLY A 303 6.65 3.49 4.62
N VAL A 304 5.49 4.04 4.25
CA VAL A 304 4.88 3.94 2.91
C VAL A 304 5.17 5.22 2.12
N ILE A 305 5.65 5.07 0.89
CA ILE A 305 5.89 6.19 -0.03
C ILE A 305 4.76 6.21 -1.05
N SER A 306 3.80 7.13 -0.90
CA SER A 306 2.69 7.30 -1.85
C SER A 306 2.10 8.71 -1.77
N PRO A 307 1.90 9.41 -2.91
CA PRO A 307 1.18 10.68 -2.92
C PRO A 307 -0.34 10.51 -2.74
N ALA A 308 -0.87 9.29 -2.91
CA ALA A 308 -2.30 9.03 -2.78
C ALA A 308 -2.75 8.98 -1.30
N ILE A 309 -1.83 8.83 -0.36
CA ILE A 309 -2.11 8.77 1.07
C ILE A 309 -2.22 10.22 1.59
N PRO A 310 -3.34 10.64 2.18
CA PRO A 310 -3.48 11.97 2.77
C PRO A 310 -2.72 12.12 4.10
N CYS A 311 -2.57 13.36 4.58
CA CYS A 311 -2.20 13.63 5.97
C CYS A 311 -3.31 13.18 6.92
N ILE A 312 -2.97 12.84 8.17
CA ILE A 312 -3.97 12.38 9.14
C ILE A 312 -4.95 13.48 9.49
N SER A 313 -4.51 14.74 9.50
CA SER A 313 -5.37 15.92 9.65
C SER A 313 -6.42 16.10 8.55
N ASN A 314 -6.30 15.36 7.43
CA ASN A 314 -7.29 15.35 6.35
C ASN A 314 -8.19 14.10 6.40
N VAL A 315 -8.09 13.26 7.43
CA VAL A 315 -8.98 12.12 7.65
C VAL A 315 -9.96 12.47 8.76
N HIS A 316 -11.25 12.39 8.46
CA HIS A 316 -12.32 12.78 9.38
C HIS A 316 -13.31 11.61 9.55
N ARG A 317 -14.07 11.66 10.63
CA ARG A 317 -15.13 10.71 10.91
C ARG A 317 -16.47 11.28 10.44
N TYR A 318 -17.22 10.46 9.73
CA TYR A 318 -18.52 10.83 9.18
C TYR A 318 -19.58 9.82 9.61
N SER A 319 -20.81 10.32 9.79
CA SER A 319 -21.99 9.51 10.03
C SER A 319 -23.04 9.79 8.96
N ILE A 320 -23.75 8.75 8.53
CA ILE A 320 -24.91 8.88 7.64
C ILE A 320 -26.03 7.95 8.08
N SER A 321 -27.24 8.49 8.15
CA SER A 321 -28.44 7.75 8.54
C SER A 321 -29.29 7.39 7.33
N PHE A 322 -29.88 6.21 7.36
CA PHE A 322 -30.69 5.68 6.27
C PHE A 322 -32.18 5.60 6.62
N PRO A 323 -33.07 5.85 5.64
CA PRO A 323 -34.50 5.62 5.81
C PRO A 323 -34.80 4.17 6.25
N PRO A 324 -35.94 3.91 6.90
CA PRO A 324 -36.34 2.55 7.25
C PRO A 324 -36.36 1.61 6.04
N PHE A 325 -35.71 0.45 6.18
CA PHE A 325 -35.74 -0.64 5.21
C PHE A 325 -35.90 -1.98 5.93
N ALA A 326 -36.31 -3.03 5.19
CA ALA A 326 -36.50 -4.35 5.78
C ALA A 326 -35.15 -4.92 6.28
N THR A 327 -34.98 -4.94 7.59
CA THR A 327 -33.83 -5.58 8.25
C THR A 327 -34.20 -7.01 8.62
N THR A 328 -33.68 -8.02 7.91
CA THR A 328 -33.65 -9.38 8.46
C THR A 328 -32.49 -9.45 9.46
N GLU A 329 -32.66 -10.19 10.57
CA GLU A 329 -31.58 -10.49 11.54
C GLU A 329 -30.35 -11.16 10.87
N GLU A 330 -30.49 -11.60 9.61
CA GLU A 330 -29.47 -12.22 8.76
C GLU A 330 -28.57 -11.23 7.97
N LEU A 331 -28.71 -9.90 8.16
CA LEU A 331 -28.00 -8.89 7.35
C LEU A 331 -26.63 -8.46 7.91
N ASP A 332 -26.28 -8.86 9.13
CA ASP A 332 -25.24 -8.17 9.91
C ASP A 332 -23.79 -8.43 9.47
N THR A 333 -23.49 -9.46 8.67
CA THR A 333 -22.08 -9.87 8.48
C THR A 333 -21.44 -9.41 7.16
N ALA A 334 -22.19 -8.81 6.23
CA ALA A 334 -21.67 -8.53 4.88
C ALA A 334 -22.16 -7.20 4.28
N LEU A 335 -22.37 -6.16 5.09
CA LEU A 335 -22.78 -4.85 4.57
C LEU A 335 -21.61 -4.09 3.94
N MET A 336 -21.91 -3.29 2.92
CA MET A 336 -21.02 -2.29 2.32
C MET A 336 -21.80 -1.04 1.93
N LEU A 337 -21.16 0.12 2.01
CA LEU A 337 -21.68 1.37 1.48
C LEU A 337 -21.20 1.55 0.05
N VAL A 338 -22.13 1.83 -0.87
CA VAL A 338 -21.81 2.13 -2.27
C VAL A 338 -22.29 3.52 -2.59
N PHE A 339 -21.33 4.36 -2.95
CA PHE A 339 -21.49 5.75 -3.37
C PHE A 339 -21.52 5.79 -4.90
N PHE A 340 -22.54 6.43 -5.47
CA PHE A 340 -22.69 6.61 -6.92
C PHE A 340 -22.76 8.07 -7.28
N ASN A 341 -22.04 8.47 -8.32
CA ASN A 341 -22.21 9.77 -8.94
C ASN A 341 -23.43 9.74 -9.87
N THR A 342 -24.51 10.38 -9.47
CA THR A 342 -25.79 10.39 -10.21
C THR A 342 -25.80 11.33 -11.41
N THR A 343 -24.81 12.23 -11.53
CA THR A 343 -24.66 13.11 -12.70
C THR A 343 -24.26 12.36 -13.97
N LEU A 344 -23.73 11.15 -13.83
CA LEU A 344 -23.22 10.37 -14.94
C LEU A 344 -24.38 9.59 -15.62
N PRO A 345 -24.73 9.90 -16.88
CA PRO A 345 -26.03 9.56 -17.49
C PRO A 345 -26.29 8.05 -17.73
N SER A 346 -25.25 7.21 -17.76
CA SER A 346 -25.38 5.77 -18.01
C SER A 346 -25.58 4.91 -16.75
N PHE A 347 -25.40 5.49 -15.54
CA PHE A 347 -25.15 4.69 -14.32
C PHE A 347 -26.27 4.72 -13.28
N SER A 348 -27.47 5.17 -13.67
CA SER A 348 -28.54 5.38 -12.69
C SER A 348 -28.89 4.15 -11.86
N ARG A 349 -28.53 2.91 -12.28
CA ARG A 349 -28.11 1.76 -11.43
C ARG A 349 -27.63 0.60 -12.34
N PRO A 350 -26.37 0.12 -12.27
CA PRO A 350 -25.99 -1.09 -12.99
C PRO A 350 -26.81 -2.30 -12.50
N VAL A 351 -27.33 -3.11 -13.43
CA VAL A 351 -28.10 -4.34 -13.10
C VAL A 351 -27.22 -5.35 -12.35
N ASP A 352 -25.93 -5.39 -12.69
CA ASP A 352 -24.91 -6.18 -11.99
C ASP A 352 -23.71 -5.30 -11.67
N LEU A 353 -23.70 -4.73 -10.46
CA LEU A 353 -22.61 -3.88 -10.00
C LEU A 353 -21.26 -4.63 -10.03
N ARG A 354 -21.22 -5.89 -9.58
CA ARG A 354 -19.98 -6.67 -9.55
C ARG A 354 -19.36 -6.79 -10.94
N HIS A 355 -20.16 -7.15 -11.94
CA HIS A 355 -19.71 -7.27 -13.32
C HIS A 355 -19.18 -5.94 -13.87
N ALA A 356 -19.83 -4.82 -13.51
CA ALA A 356 -19.38 -3.49 -13.91
C ALA A 356 -18.08 -3.04 -13.22
N LEU A 357 -17.77 -3.53 -12.01
CA LEU A 357 -16.52 -3.23 -11.30
C LEU A 357 -15.33 -4.12 -11.71
N LEU A 358 -15.57 -5.24 -12.39
CA LEU A 358 -14.50 -6.09 -12.91
C LEU A 358 -13.83 -5.42 -14.14
N ASP A 359 -12.56 -5.04 -14.01
CA ASP A 359 -11.73 -4.53 -15.11
C ASP A 359 -10.80 -5.60 -15.70
N ASP A 360 -11.25 -6.85 -15.66
CA ASP A 360 -10.54 -8.00 -16.20
C ASP A 360 -11.28 -8.64 -17.38
N ASP A 361 -10.82 -9.82 -17.81
CA ASP A 361 -11.36 -10.52 -18.97
C ASP A 361 -12.80 -11.04 -18.77
N LYS A 362 -13.32 -10.99 -17.53
CA LYS A 362 -14.65 -11.49 -17.15
C LYS A 362 -15.64 -10.37 -16.84
N GLY A 363 -15.20 -9.11 -16.88
CA GLY A 363 -16.00 -7.95 -16.52
C GLY A 363 -16.48 -7.12 -17.70
N ASP A 364 -17.20 -6.06 -17.38
CA ASP A 364 -17.69 -5.11 -18.37
C ASP A 364 -16.55 -4.22 -18.90
N CYS A 365 -16.21 -4.42 -20.17
CA CYS A 365 -15.16 -3.68 -20.88
C CYS A 365 -15.68 -2.46 -21.66
N SER A 366 -16.98 -2.13 -21.56
CA SER A 366 -17.57 -0.97 -22.22
C SER A 366 -16.90 0.35 -21.77
N PRO A 367 -16.89 1.39 -22.62
CA PRO A 367 -16.43 2.73 -22.22
C PRO A 367 -17.16 3.25 -20.98
N ASP A 368 -18.45 2.92 -20.87
CA ASP A 368 -19.28 3.30 -19.72
C ASP A 368 -18.80 2.61 -18.45
N ALA A 369 -18.61 1.28 -18.44
CA ALA A 369 -18.11 0.60 -17.25
C ALA A 369 -16.71 1.08 -16.82
N LYS A 370 -15.84 1.45 -17.78
CA LYS A 370 -14.55 2.08 -17.47
C LYS A 370 -14.74 3.43 -16.78
N ARG A 371 -15.62 4.28 -17.31
CA ARG A 371 -15.95 5.57 -16.71
C ARG A 371 -16.61 5.43 -15.34
N LEU A 372 -17.47 4.42 -15.14
CA LEU A 372 -18.03 4.09 -13.83
C LEU A 372 -16.92 3.82 -12.81
N ARG A 373 -16.00 2.91 -13.14
CA ARG A 373 -14.89 2.54 -12.25
C ARG A 373 -13.99 3.73 -11.95
N ASP A 374 -13.79 4.61 -12.93
CA ASP A 374 -12.82 5.69 -12.81
C ASP A 374 -13.34 6.93 -12.07
N GLU A 375 -14.64 7.21 -12.14
CA GLU A 375 -15.23 8.48 -11.67
C GLU A 375 -16.59 8.32 -10.99
N GLY A 376 -17.31 7.22 -11.23
CA GLY A 376 -18.74 7.13 -10.96
C GLY A 376 -19.15 6.31 -9.73
N VAL A 377 -18.22 5.58 -9.12
CA VAL A 377 -18.52 4.73 -7.97
C VAL A 377 -17.37 4.70 -6.97
N ALA A 378 -17.72 4.74 -5.69
CA ALA A 378 -16.81 4.47 -4.58
C ALA A 378 -17.47 3.48 -3.62
N VAL A 379 -16.67 2.60 -3.02
CA VAL A 379 -17.13 1.54 -2.12
C VAL A 379 -16.41 1.67 -0.80
N VAL A 380 -17.17 1.70 0.28
CA VAL A 380 -16.67 1.69 1.66
C VAL A 380 -17.20 0.43 2.34
N LYS A 381 -16.30 -0.43 2.77
CA LYS A 381 -16.58 -1.72 3.40
C LYS A 381 -16.27 -1.74 4.88
N THR A 382 -15.56 -0.72 5.35
CA THR A 382 -15.05 -0.63 6.70
C THR A 382 -15.74 0.53 7.39
N PHE A 383 -16.76 0.20 8.19
CA PHE A 383 -17.61 1.15 8.89
C PHE A 383 -18.25 0.47 10.11
N ILE A 384 -18.67 1.27 11.08
CA ILE A 384 -19.46 0.85 12.22
C ILE A 384 -20.92 1.00 11.83
N TRP A 385 -21.70 -0.06 12.03
CA TRP A 385 -23.12 -0.07 11.69
C TRP A 385 -23.96 -0.09 12.96
N ASN A 386 -24.86 0.89 13.11
CA ASN A 386 -25.84 0.92 14.18
C ASN A 386 -27.20 0.49 13.62
N MET A 387 -27.67 -0.69 14.02
CA MET A 387 -28.94 -1.25 13.55
C MET A 387 -30.16 -0.45 14.00
N LEU A 388 -30.15 0.07 15.23
CA LEU A 388 -31.30 0.79 15.80
C LEU A 388 -31.51 2.14 15.11
N GLU A 389 -30.42 2.86 14.89
CA GLU A 389 -30.42 4.15 14.20
C GLU A 389 -30.43 4.00 12.68
N ARG A 390 -30.05 2.83 12.17
CA ARG A 390 -29.74 2.60 10.74
C ARG A 390 -28.72 3.61 10.25
N SER A 391 -27.69 3.84 11.05
CA SER A 391 -26.61 4.77 10.77
C SER A 391 -25.30 4.01 10.52
N ALA A 392 -24.49 4.55 9.62
CA ALA A 392 -23.15 4.08 9.35
C ALA A 392 -22.15 5.16 9.74
N GLU A 393 -21.20 4.82 10.61
CA GLU A 393 -20.05 5.66 10.95
C GLU A 393 -18.79 5.14 10.28
N PHE A 394 -18.06 6.00 9.58
CA PHE A 394 -16.85 5.63 8.88
C PHE A 394 -15.85 6.77 8.79
N TRP A 395 -14.60 6.44 8.50
CA TRP A 395 -13.53 7.41 8.32
C TRP A 395 -13.31 7.59 6.84
N MET A 396 -13.19 8.83 6.41
CA MET A 396 -12.90 9.15 5.04
C MET A 396 -12.02 10.37 4.96
N ARG A 397 -11.18 10.43 3.93
CA ARG A 397 -10.44 11.63 3.59
C ARG A 397 -11.41 12.76 3.20
N LYS A 398 -11.22 13.93 3.81
CA LYS A 398 -12.13 15.08 3.69
C LYS A 398 -12.28 15.57 2.26
N ASP A 399 -11.20 15.57 1.48
CA ASP A 399 -11.21 15.98 0.09
C ASP A 399 -12.08 15.08 -0.82
N GLU A 400 -12.19 13.78 -0.53
CA GLU A 400 -13.15 12.92 -1.26
C GLU A 400 -14.58 13.20 -0.85
N VAL A 401 -14.84 13.42 0.44
CA VAL A 401 -16.18 13.78 0.93
C VAL A 401 -16.63 15.12 0.39
N GLU A 402 -15.76 16.13 0.39
CA GLU A 402 -16.03 17.43 -0.22
C GLU A 402 -16.34 17.29 -1.71
N ARG A 403 -15.61 16.42 -2.43
CA ARG A 403 -15.95 16.10 -3.83
C ARG A 403 -17.36 15.51 -3.94
N TRP A 404 -17.69 14.52 -3.11
CA TRP A 404 -19.01 13.88 -3.13
C TRP A 404 -20.16 14.81 -2.75
N CYS A 405 -19.91 15.81 -1.90
CA CYS A 405 -20.90 16.81 -1.53
C CYS A 405 -21.09 17.89 -2.62
N ASN A 406 -20.00 18.26 -3.32
CA ASN A 406 -20.02 19.25 -4.40
C ASN A 406 -20.59 18.70 -5.71
N GLU A 407 -20.47 17.39 -5.91
CA GLU A 407 -21.09 16.65 -7.01
C GLU A 407 -22.40 15.99 -6.54
N GLU A 408 -23.28 15.54 -7.45
CA GLU A 408 -24.52 14.86 -7.04
C GLU A 408 -24.27 13.36 -6.76
N TRP A 409 -23.75 13.04 -5.57
CA TRP A 409 -23.55 11.66 -5.13
C TRP A 409 -24.68 11.15 -4.23
N GLU A 410 -25.05 9.88 -4.41
CA GLU A 410 -25.94 9.13 -3.53
C GLU A 410 -25.18 7.95 -2.92
N VAL A 411 -25.40 7.69 -1.63
CA VAL A 411 -24.94 6.48 -0.95
C VAL A 411 -26.09 5.52 -0.72
N SER A 412 -25.83 4.23 -0.84
CA SER A 412 -26.78 3.18 -0.45
C SER A 412 -26.07 2.03 0.24
N VAL A 413 -26.83 1.30 1.05
CA VAL A 413 -26.37 0.07 1.70
C VAL A 413 -26.54 -1.09 0.72
N TRP A 414 -25.50 -1.88 0.57
CA TRP A 414 -25.45 -3.08 -0.26
C TRP A 414 -24.93 -4.26 0.55
N ARG A 415 -25.25 -5.46 0.07
CA ARG A 415 -24.68 -6.71 0.53
C ARG A 415 -23.43 -7.05 -0.30
N ALA A 416 -22.30 -7.27 0.36
CA ALA A 416 -21.03 -7.59 -0.26
C ALA A 416 -20.95 -9.05 -0.74
N ASP A 417 -21.77 -9.94 -0.17
CA ASP A 417 -21.80 -11.38 -0.50
C ASP A 417 -22.62 -11.69 -1.74
N ASP A 418 -23.74 -11.00 -1.98
CA ASP A 418 -24.60 -11.23 -3.16
C ASP A 418 -24.69 -10.03 -4.12
N TRP A 419 -24.10 -8.89 -3.76
CA TRP A 419 -24.11 -7.64 -4.54
C TRP A 419 -25.52 -7.07 -4.76
N SER A 420 -26.44 -7.31 -3.81
CA SER A 420 -27.78 -6.72 -3.82
C SER A 420 -27.82 -5.40 -3.05
N ARG A 421 -28.65 -4.47 -3.53
CA ARG A 421 -28.94 -3.19 -2.85
C ARG A 421 -30.00 -3.40 -1.79
N VAL A 422 -29.77 -2.88 -0.59
CA VAL A 422 -30.64 -3.05 0.58
C VAL A 422 -31.69 -1.93 0.69
N ASN A 423 -31.34 -0.68 0.34
CA ASN A 423 -32.23 0.47 0.53
C ASN A 423 -32.25 1.45 -0.66
N SER A 424 -33.25 2.34 -0.68
CA SER A 424 -33.20 3.55 -1.51
C SER A 424 -32.11 4.48 -0.96
N GLY A 425 -31.23 4.98 -1.83
CA GLY A 425 -30.04 5.72 -1.42
C GLY A 425 -30.38 7.07 -0.81
N VAL A 426 -29.39 7.66 -0.15
CA VAL A 426 -29.44 8.97 0.48
C VAL A 426 -28.43 9.86 -0.22
N LYS A 427 -28.82 11.09 -0.52
CA LYS A 427 -27.91 12.08 -1.09
C LYS A 427 -26.83 12.45 -0.08
N VAL A 428 -25.57 12.42 -0.52
CA VAL A 428 -24.41 12.63 0.36
C VAL A 428 -24.43 14.04 0.96
N ASN A 429 -24.73 15.06 0.14
CA ASN A 429 -24.78 16.46 0.58
C ASN A 429 -25.93 16.80 1.54
N GLU A 430 -26.94 15.94 1.67
CA GLU A 430 -28.09 16.13 2.55
C GLU A 430 -28.00 15.26 3.83
N GLY A 431 -27.38 14.08 3.73
CA GLY A 431 -27.41 13.07 4.80
C GLY A 431 -26.10 12.83 5.54
N LEU A 432 -24.96 13.26 4.99
CA LEU A 432 -23.64 13.01 5.60
C LEU A 432 -23.31 14.10 6.62
N VAL A 433 -22.97 13.69 7.84
CA VAL A 433 -22.60 14.58 8.95
C VAL A 433 -21.16 14.31 9.34
N GLU A 434 -20.33 15.36 9.38
CA GLU A 434 -18.99 15.30 9.99
C GLU A 434 -19.13 15.26 11.50
N MET A 435 -18.53 14.26 12.14
CA MET A 435 -18.58 14.07 13.58
C MET A 435 -17.44 14.85 14.23
N ASP A 436 -17.73 15.50 15.36
CA ASP A 436 -16.69 16.17 16.15
C ASP A 436 -15.66 15.15 16.66
N GLY A 437 -14.39 15.45 16.41
CA GLY A 437 -13.26 14.61 16.78
C GLY A 437 -13.12 13.36 15.90
N LEU A 438 -11.89 12.86 15.82
CA LEU A 438 -11.61 11.54 15.24
C LEU A 438 -12.26 10.38 16.02
N PHE A 439 -12.78 10.66 17.22
CA PHE A 439 -13.24 9.67 18.20
C PHE A 439 -14.64 9.98 18.74
N PRO A 440 -15.46 8.96 19.04
CA PRO A 440 -16.62 9.13 19.91
C PRO A 440 -16.18 9.54 21.32
N ASN A 441 -16.95 10.41 21.98
CA ASN A 441 -16.78 10.69 23.40
C ASN A 441 -17.11 9.42 24.20
N GLU A 442 -16.10 8.75 24.77
CA GLU A 442 -16.24 7.55 25.62
C GLU A 442 -17.10 7.76 26.90
N GLN A 443 -17.59 8.97 27.16
CA GLN A 443 -18.49 9.25 28.29
C GLN A 443 -19.96 8.86 28.06
N ALA A 444 -20.36 8.45 26.85
CA ALA A 444 -21.76 8.09 26.57
C ALA A 444 -22.09 6.60 26.81
N ASP A 445 -21.11 5.70 26.82
CA ASP A 445 -21.35 4.24 26.79
C ASP A 445 -21.02 3.50 28.10
N LEU A 446 -20.83 4.22 29.21
CA LEU A 446 -20.66 3.63 30.56
C LEU A 446 -21.88 3.81 31.47
N GLU A 447 -22.98 4.35 30.96
CA GLU A 447 -24.27 4.39 31.65
C GLU A 447 -25.36 3.83 30.73
N ILE A 448 -25.48 2.49 30.65
CA ILE A 448 -26.74 1.72 30.50
C ILE A 448 -26.47 0.28 30.96
#